data_AF-A0A1D7YPN2-F1
#
_entry.id   AF-A0A1D7YPN2-F1
#
_cell.length_a   1.000
_cell.length_b   1.000
_cell.length_c   1.000
_cell.angle_alpha   90.00
_cell.angle_beta   90.00
_cell.angle_gamma   90.00
#
_symmetry.space_group_name_H-M   'P 1'
#
loop_
_entity.id
_entity.type
_entity.pdbx_description
1 polymer ?
#
loop_
_entity_poly.entity_id
_entity_poly.type
_entity_poly.pdbx_seq_one_letter_code
_entity_poly.pdbx_strand_id
1 'polypeptide(L)' 'MAELTGLSQAFLSMLESGARRLTNIDKIVELLAGLDTPVELTGPMLRMQNSMKGGPDEEHGMRG' A
#
# COMPACT_ATOMS: atom_id res chain seq x y z
N MET A 1 9.06 -6.42 8.29
CA MET A 1 7.77 -5.68 8.36
C MET A 1 7.98 -4.18 8.47
N ALA A 2 8.66 -3.68 9.51
CA ALA A 2 8.91 -2.23 9.65
C ALA A 2 9.68 -1.65 8.44
N GLU A 3 10.78 -2.29 8.05
CA GLU A 3 11.57 -1.88 6.87
C GLU A 3 10.79 -2.01 5.55
N LEU A 4 9.96 -3.05 5.42
CA LEU A 4 9.17 -3.30 4.20
C LEU A 4 8.07 -2.26 3.99
N THR A 5 7.44 -1.83 5.09
CA THR A 5 6.22 -1.00 5.05
C THR A 5 6.50 0.48 5.32
N GLY A 6 7.72 0.83 5.72
CA GLY A 6 8.07 2.18 6.19
C GLY A 6 7.45 2.56 7.55
N LEU A 7 6.64 1.68 8.14
CA LEU A 7 6.00 1.91 9.43
C LEU A 7 6.92 1.51 10.57
N SER A 8 6.92 2.28 11.67
CA SER A 8 7.72 1.92 12.83
C SER A 8 7.24 0.62 13.48
N GLN A 9 8.17 -0.15 14.04
CA GLN A 9 7.84 -1.42 14.70
C GLN A 9 6.82 -1.24 15.84
N ALA A 10 6.96 -0.17 16.64
CA ALA A 10 6.00 0.15 17.69
C ALA A 10 4.59 0.42 17.14
N PHE A 11 4.49 1.06 15.97
CA PHE A 11 3.21 1.30 15.32
C PHE A 11 2.57 -0.01 14.84
N LEU A 12 3.35 -0.89 14.19
CA LEU A 12 2.89 -2.21 13.75
C LEU A 12 2.41 -3.06 14.94
N SER A 13 3.15 -3.08 16.04
CA SER A 13 2.76 -3.81 17.25
C SER A 13 1.42 -3.34 17.84
N MET A 14 1.17 -2.02 17.83
CA MET A 14 -0.13 -1.49 18.25
C MET A 14 -1.28 -1.87 17.30
N LEU A 15 -1.00 -2.02 16.00
CA LEU A 15 -2.00 -2.49 15.03
C LEU A 15 -2.33 -3.97 15.25
N GLU A 16 -1.31 -4.82 15.37
CA GLU A 16 -1.45 -6.27 15.53
C GLU A 16 -2.14 -6.65 16.84
N SER A 17 -1.89 -5.90 17.91
CA SER A 17 -2.56 -6.06 19.20
C SER A 17 -4.00 -5.50 19.23
N GLY A 18 -4.42 -4.78 18.19
CA GLY A 18 -5.72 -4.10 18.15
C GLY A 18 -5.79 -2.84 19.02
N ALA A 19 -4.70 -2.45 19.69
CA ALA A 19 -4.62 -1.23 20.49
C ALA A 19 -4.79 0.05 19.65
N ARG A 20 -4.56 -0.05 18.33
CA ARG A 20 -4.75 1.05 17.38
C ARG A 20 -5.41 0.58 16.10
N ARG A 21 -6.33 1.39 15.58
CA ARG A 21 -6.89 1.21 14.22
C ARG A 21 -6.06 1.98 13.19
N LEU A 22 -5.82 1.37 12.05
CA LEU A 22 -5.21 2.02 10.89
C LEU A 22 -6.30 2.72 10.07
N THR A 23 -6.47 4.03 10.27
CA THR A 23 -7.51 4.83 9.61
C THR A 23 -6.97 5.91 8.69
N ASN A 24 -5.67 6.20 8.76
CA ASN A 24 -5.01 7.15 7.86
C ASN A 24 -4.74 6.45 6.52
N ILE A 25 -5.29 6.98 5.43
CA ILE A 25 -5.21 6.38 4.10
C ILE A 25 -3.76 6.28 3.59
N ASP A 26 -2.93 7.30 3.80
CA ASP A 26 -1.53 7.28 3.35
C ASP A 26 -0.76 6.10 3.98
N LYS A 27 -0.97 5.89 5.28
CA LYS A 27 -0.36 4.75 5.99
C LYS A 27 -0.93 3.39 5.58
N ILE A 28 -2.21 3.35 5.17
CA ILE A 28 -2.80 2.14 4.58
C ILE A 28 -2.09 1.84 3.25
N VAL A 29 -1.90 2.85 2.40
CA VAL A 29 -1.21 2.69 1.12
C VAL A 29 0.24 2.25 1.32
N GLU A 30 0.98 2.88 2.24
CA GLU A 30 2.36 2.48 2.58
C GLU A 30 2.44 1.03 3.07
N LEU A 31 1.52 0.62 3.95
CA LEU A 31 1.44 -0.75 4.43
C LEU A 31 1.19 -1.72 3.28
N LEU A 32 0.17 -1.47 2.45
CA LEU A 32 -0.22 -2.36 1.36
C LEU A 32 0.86 -2.46 0.29
N ALA A 33 1.53 -1.34 -0.03
CA ALA A 33 2.66 -1.31 -0.96
C ALA A 33 3.85 -2.10 -0.42
N GLY A 34 4.18 -1.94 0.86
CA GLY A 34 5.27 -2.70 1.50
C GLY A 34 5.01 -4.20 1.62
N LEU A 35 3.73 -4.60 1.60
CA LEU A 35 3.31 -6.00 1.57
C LEU A 35 3.17 -6.54 0.14
N ASP A 36 3.48 -5.73 -0.88
CA ASP A 36 3.27 -6.07 -2.30
C ASP A 36 1.84 -6.57 -2.56
N THR A 37 0.85 -5.92 -1.94
CA THR A 37 -0.54 -6.35 -2.02
C THR A 37 -1.12 -6.04 -3.40
N PRO A 38 -1.66 -7.04 -4.13
CA PRO A 38 -2.29 -6.82 -5.42
C PRO A 38 -3.44 -5.81 -5.33
N VAL A 39 -3.50 -4.87 -6.28
CA VAL A 39 -4.47 -3.77 -6.28
C VAL A 39 -5.92 -4.27 -6.39
N GLU A 40 -6.12 -5.45 -6.98
CA GLU A 40 -7.40 -6.14 -7.11
C GLU A 40 -7.98 -6.55 -5.75
N LEU A 41 -7.13 -6.75 -4.74
CA LEU A 41 -7.55 -7.05 -3.37
C LEU A 41 -7.92 -5.81 -2.56
N THR A 42 -7.68 -4.61 -3.11
CA THR A 42 -8.00 -3.34 -2.44
C THR A 42 -9.39 -2.82 -2.84
N GLY A 43 -10.01 -2.02 -1.97
CA GLY A 43 -11.30 -1.39 -2.25
C GLY A 43 -11.21 -0.25 -3.29
N PRO A 44 -12.32 0.16 -3.93
CA PRO A 44 -12.32 1.15 -5.02
C PRO A 44 -11.60 2.47 -4.70
N MET A 45 -11.73 2.95 -3.45
CA MET A 45 -11.07 4.17 -2.98
C MET A 45 -9.55 4.08 -3.04
N LEU A 46 -8.97 2.91 -2.75
CA LEU A 46 -7.51 2.71 -2.75
C LEU A 46 -6.98 2.43 -4.15
N ARG A 47 -7.75 1.71 -5.00
CA ARG A 47 -7.38 1.50 -6.41
C ARG A 47 -7.19 2.82 -7.15
N MET A 48 -8.09 3.79 -6.94
CA MET A 48 -8.02 5.12 -7.57
C MET A 48 -6.76 5.90 -7.15
N GLN A 49 -6.31 5.78 -5.90
CA GLN A 49 -5.08 6.42 -5.42
C GLN A 49 -3.83 5.79 -6.04
N ASN A 50 -3.83 4.47 -6.24
CA ASN A 50 -2.72 3.77 -6.89
C ASN A 50 -2.62 4.15 -8.38
N SER A 51 -3.74 4.29 -9.08
CA SER A 51 -3.79 4.80 -10.47
C SER A 51 -3.37 6.27 -10.62
N MET A 52 -3.39 7.06 -9.53
CA MET A 52 -2.89 8.44 -9.53
C MET A 52 -1.40 8.52 -9.17
N LYS A 53 -0.85 7.50 -8.49
CA LYS A 53 0.58 7.42 -8.13
C LYS A 53 1.42 6.67 -9.17
N GLY A 54 0.81 5.74 -9.91
CA GLY A 54 1.30 5.19 -11.16
C GLY A 54 0.43 5.70 -12.31
N GLY A 55 0.84 6.80 -12.95
CA GLY A 55 0.23 7.23 -14.22
C GLY A 55 0.43 6.16 -15.30
N PRO A 56 -0.35 6.18 -16.38
CA PRO A 56 -0.33 5.14 -17.40
C PRO A 56 1.04 5.10 -18.08
N ASP A 57 1.43 3.92 -18.56
CA ASP A 57 2.59 3.67 -19.44
C ASP A 57 3.87 3.18 -18.77
N GLU A 58 3.83 1.99 -18.17
CA GLU A 58 4.96 1.06 -18.31
C GLU A 58 4.55 -0.08 -19.26
N GLU A 59 5.14 -0.02 -20.47
CA GLU A 59 5.27 -1.11 -21.47
C GLU A 59 4.24 -1.21 -22.62
N HIS A 60 4.03 -0.09 -23.34
CA HIS A 60 4.07 -0.13 -24.81
C HIS A 60 5.54 -0.05 -25.24
N GLY A 61 6.27 -1.17 -25.18
CA GLY A 61 7.72 -1.06 -25.37
C GLY A 61 8.55 -2.33 -25.46
N MET A 62 8.01 -3.48 -25.91
CA MET A 62 8.86 -4.57 -26.39
C MET A 62 8.08 -5.62 -27.21
N ARG A 63 8.07 -5.49 -28.55
CA ARG A 63 8.46 -6.56 -29.51
C ARG A 63 8.11 -6.19 -30.94
N GLY A 64 9.17 -6.00 -31.74
CA GLY A 64 9.39 -6.60 -33.08
C GLY A 64 8.41 -6.28 -34.19
#